data_AF-A0A2M8U2K0-F1
#
_entry.id   AF-A0A2M8U2K0-F1
#
_cell.length_a   1.000
_cell.length_b   1.000
_cell.length_c   1.000
_cell.angle_alpha   90.00
_cell.angle_beta   90.00
_cell.angle_gamma   90.00
#
_symmetry.space_group_name_H-M   'P 1'
#
loop_
_entity.id
_entity.type
_entity.pdbx_description
1 polymer ?
#
loop_
_entity_poly.entity_id
_entity_poly.type
_entity_poly.pdbx_seq_one_letter_code
_entity_poly.pdbx_strand_id
1 'polypeptide(L)'
;MKRVLMTLTALALLAGCSGGDTRPQDGIVLTKQSKESPDWGRHLPDVWSGVQACLAAHPVQPAYATDVVLQNHGMIQVRLRGADRSLYECSTGTTGSPAPQITPTERRRVQGPAFTPASMAEPYMRCGTPEPVLSGTGRLLGWLTYFTHDCPPRSVAAENGWRAFGNEPFWSLRISGNDVVFDRLGELPQNYSARRPTSDGNRQTWSLDNDGSQLQVSITEGACGDTMSSRNYPYTAELRFQGRLYRGCAEKTAAIP
;
A
#
# COMPACT_ATOMS: atom_id res chain seq x y z
N MET A 1 -63.78 -4.23 51.71
CA MET A 1 -63.78 -5.58 51.11
C MET A 1 -63.52 -5.45 49.62
N LYS A 2 -62.25 -5.58 49.19
CA LYS A 2 -61.81 -5.34 47.79
C LYS A 2 -61.97 -6.61 46.97
N ARG A 3 -62.75 -6.54 45.89
CA ARG A 3 -62.87 -7.59 44.85
C ARG A 3 -61.61 -7.55 43.99
N VAL A 4 -60.88 -8.65 43.91
CA VAL A 4 -59.75 -8.84 42.98
C VAL A 4 -60.29 -9.63 41.78
N LEU A 5 -60.32 -8.96 40.63
CA LEU A 5 -60.61 -9.55 39.32
C LEU A 5 -59.30 -10.18 38.81
N MET A 6 -59.30 -11.49 38.58
CA MET A 6 -58.14 -12.22 38.08
C MET A 6 -58.29 -12.40 36.56
N THR A 7 -57.65 -11.53 35.78
CA THR A 7 -57.54 -11.66 34.33
C THR A 7 -56.38 -12.60 34.00
N LEU A 8 -56.68 -13.75 33.39
CA LEU A 8 -55.68 -14.62 32.77
C LEU A 8 -55.26 -14.02 31.41
N THR A 9 -54.04 -13.52 31.34
CA THR A 9 -53.39 -13.08 30.10
C THR A 9 -52.69 -14.27 29.46
N ALA A 10 -53.09 -14.64 28.24
CA ALA A 10 -52.42 -15.67 27.45
C ALA A 10 -51.03 -15.20 27.00
N LEU A 11 -49.97 -15.92 27.41
CA LEU A 11 -48.62 -15.73 26.88
C LEU A 11 -48.53 -16.41 25.50
N ALA A 12 -48.47 -15.61 24.44
CA ALA A 12 -47.99 -16.06 23.13
C ALA A 12 -46.46 -16.09 23.14
N LEU A 13 -45.87 -17.28 23.10
CA LEU A 13 -44.43 -17.48 22.91
C LEU A 13 -44.09 -17.18 21.44
N LEU A 14 -43.61 -15.98 21.16
CA LEU A 14 -42.93 -15.68 19.90
C LEU A 14 -41.50 -16.23 20.00
N ALA A 15 -41.27 -17.35 19.31
CA ALA A 15 -39.93 -17.83 18.99
C ALA A 15 -39.25 -16.80 18.09
N GLY A 16 -38.44 -15.92 18.69
CA GLY A 16 -37.52 -15.07 17.96
C GLY A 16 -36.43 -15.94 17.36
N CYS A 17 -36.52 -16.25 16.08
CA CYS A 17 -35.37 -16.69 15.30
C CYS A 17 -34.37 -15.52 15.27
N SER A 18 -33.44 -15.51 16.21
CA SER A 18 -32.21 -14.71 16.14
C SER A 18 -31.36 -15.27 15.01
N GLY A 19 -31.77 -15.01 13.76
CA GLY A 19 -30.89 -15.10 12.61
C GLY A 19 -29.81 -14.05 12.81
N GLY A 20 -28.70 -14.47 13.41
CA GLY A 20 -27.48 -13.67 13.34
C GLY A 20 -27.16 -13.47 11.87
N ASP A 21 -27.23 -12.22 11.41
CA ASP A 21 -26.67 -11.78 10.14
C ASP A 21 -25.16 -12.09 10.18
N THR A 22 -24.78 -13.32 9.86
CA THR A 22 -23.43 -13.62 9.40
C THR A 22 -23.30 -13.04 8.01
N ARG A 23 -23.16 -11.71 7.93
CA ARG A 23 -22.52 -11.10 6.76
C ARG A 23 -21.20 -11.84 6.56
N PRO A 24 -20.89 -12.34 5.34
CA PRO A 24 -19.57 -12.86 5.06
C PRO A 24 -18.58 -11.78 5.49
N GLN A 25 -17.64 -12.11 6.37
CA GLN A 25 -16.53 -11.21 6.62
C GLN A 25 -15.91 -10.93 5.25
N ASP A 26 -15.87 -9.66 4.85
CA ASP A 26 -15.29 -9.21 3.59
C ASP A 26 -13.88 -9.82 3.47
N GLY A 27 -13.77 -10.95 2.78
CA GLY A 27 -12.55 -11.75 2.75
C GLY A 27 -11.41 -10.97 2.11
N ILE A 28 -10.17 -11.23 2.51
CA ILE A 28 -9.03 -10.61 1.85
C ILE A 28 -8.81 -11.26 0.49
N VAL A 29 -8.79 -10.43 -0.55
CA VAL A 29 -8.53 -10.84 -1.92
C VAL A 29 -7.09 -10.48 -2.27
N LEU A 30 -6.28 -11.52 -2.46
CA LEU A 30 -4.89 -11.44 -2.91
C LEU A 30 -4.79 -11.62 -4.44
N THR A 31 -3.80 -10.99 -5.05
CA THR A 31 -3.41 -11.24 -6.45
C THR A 31 -2.86 -12.66 -6.64
N LYS A 32 -2.75 -13.10 -7.90
CA LYS A 32 -2.20 -14.43 -8.22
C LYS A 32 -0.77 -14.58 -7.69
N GLN A 33 0.07 -13.57 -7.91
CA GLN A 33 1.46 -13.53 -7.41
C GLN A 33 1.50 -13.73 -5.89
N SER A 34 0.68 -12.99 -5.13
CA SER A 34 0.69 -13.07 -3.68
C SER A 34 0.21 -14.43 -3.15
N LYS A 35 -0.78 -15.06 -3.81
CA LYS A 35 -1.29 -16.39 -3.44
C LYS A 35 -0.28 -17.50 -3.69
N GLU A 36 0.49 -17.40 -4.77
CA GLU A 36 1.46 -18.42 -5.19
C GLU A 36 2.84 -18.21 -4.56
N SER A 37 3.06 -17.09 -3.85
CA SER A 37 4.35 -16.76 -3.25
C SER A 37 4.77 -17.77 -2.17
N PRO A 38 6.06 -18.12 -2.03
CA PRO A 38 6.53 -19.04 -1.00
C PRO A 38 6.63 -18.42 0.40
N ASP A 39 6.49 -17.09 0.52
CA ASP A 39 6.64 -16.32 1.75
C ASP A 39 5.33 -16.16 2.55
N TRP A 40 5.37 -15.31 3.57
CA TRP A 40 4.26 -15.06 4.48
C TRP A 40 3.06 -14.36 3.83
N GLY A 41 3.24 -13.65 2.69
CA GLY A 41 2.21 -12.85 2.05
C GLY A 41 0.96 -13.66 1.65
N ARG A 42 1.12 -14.94 1.31
CA ARG A 42 0.00 -15.85 1.03
C ARG A 42 -0.91 -16.10 2.25
N HIS A 43 -0.35 -15.94 3.46
CA HIS A 43 -1.04 -16.13 4.73
C HIS A 43 -1.64 -14.83 5.29
N LEU A 44 -1.54 -13.71 4.55
CA LEU A 44 -2.10 -12.43 4.99
C LEU A 44 -3.57 -12.51 5.44
N PRO A 45 -4.47 -13.26 4.77
CA PRO A 45 -5.84 -13.46 5.25
C PRO A 45 -5.94 -14.06 6.66
N ASP A 46 -5.04 -15.01 6.98
CA ASP A 46 -5.04 -15.73 8.26
C ASP A 46 -4.47 -14.88 9.40
N VAL A 47 -3.55 -13.97 9.09
CA VAL A 47 -2.82 -13.15 10.07
C VAL A 47 -3.26 -11.69 10.10
N TRP A 48 -4.25 -11.31 9.29
CA TRP A 48 -4.65 -9.92 9.06
C TRP A 48 -4.86 -9.14 10.35
N SER A 49 -5.71 -9.66 11.24
CA SER A 49 -6.08 -8.97 12.48
C SER A 49 -4.87 -8.78 13.41
N GLY A 50 -3.99 -9.78 13.49
CA GLY A 50 -2.74 -9.68 14.24
C GLY A 50 -1.78 -8.65 13.64
N VAL A 51 -1.62 -8.63 12.31
CA VAL A 51 -0.79 -7.63 11.63
C VAL A 51 -1.34 -6.21 11.86
N GLN A 52 -2.65 -6.01 11.74
CA GLN A 52 -3.28 -4.71 12.01
C GLN A 52 -3.10 -4.28 13.47
N ALA A 53 -3.25 -5.21 14.43
CA ALA A 53 -3.02 -4.93 15.84
C ALA A 53 -1.55 -4.50 16.10
N CYS A 54 -0.59 -5.18 15.48
CA CYS A 54 0.82 -4.81 15.57
C CYS A 54 1.12 -3.44 14.94
N LEU A 55 0.58 -3.15 13.76
CA LEU A 55 0.74 -1.85 13.10
C LEU A 55 0.21 -0.72 13.98
N ALA A 56 -0.98 -0.90 14.58
CA ALA A 56 -1.59 0.08 15.48
C ALA A 56 -0.78 0.28 16.78
N ALA A 57 -0.11 -0.77 17.27
CA ALA A 57 0.70 -0.70 18.48
C ALA A 57 2.06 0.01 18.28
N HIS A 58 2.48 0.28 17.04
CA HIS A 58 3.74 0.97 16.79
C HIS A 58 3.71 2.41 17.34
N PRO A 59 4.73 2.87 18.10
CA PRO A 59 4.70 4.18 18.77
C PRO A 59 4.78 5.37 17.80
N VAL A 60 5.31 5.15 16.60
CA VAL A 60 5.46 6.17 15.56
C VAL A 60 4.64 5.78 14.33
N GLN A 61 3.59 6.54 14.04
CA GLN A 61 2.71 6.33 12.88
C GLN A 61 3.07 7.27 11.72
N PRO A 62 2.74 6.92 10.47
CA PRO A 62 2.29 5.60 10.04
C PRO A 62 3.40 4.53 10.13
N ALA A 63 3.00 3.27 10.33
CA ALA A 63 3.89 2.12 10.34
C ALA A 63 3.53 1.13 9.23
N TYR A 64 4.51 0.31 8.83
CA TYR A 64 4.33 -0.79 7.88
C TYR A 64 5.07 -2.05 8.38
N ALA A 65 4.65 -3.21 7.88
CA ALA A 65 5.24 -4.49 8.24
C ALA A 65 6.28 -4.89 7.19
N THR A 66 7.43 -5.39 7.65
CA THR A 66 8.55 -5.83 6.80
C THR A 66 8.73 -7.33 6.80
N ASP A 67 8.18 -8.02 7.79
CA ASP A 67 8.27 -9.47 7.92
C ASP A 67 7.17 -9.96 8.85
N VAL A 68 6.61 -11.14 8.58
CA VAL A 68 5.66 -11.82 9.46
C VAL A 68 6.05 -13.28 9.56
N VAL A 69 6.29 -13.73 10.78
CA VAL A 69 6.62 -15.12 11.09
C VAL A 69 5.45 -15.72 11.85
N LEU A 70 4.84 -16.77 11.29
CA LEU A 70 3.86 -17.58 12.00
C LEU A 70 4.60 -18.46 13.01
N GLN A 71 4.10 -18.47 14.24
CA GLN A 71 4.66 -19.20 15.38
C GLN A 71 3.70 -20.32 15.81
N ASN A 72 4.15 -21.17 16.73
CA ASN A 72 3.29 -22.18 17.34
C ASN A 72 2.12 -21.53 18.11
N HIS A 73 1.04 -22.28 18.28
CA HIS A 73 -0.16 -21.86 19.03
C HIS A 73 -0.89 -20.63 18.46
N GLY A 74 -0.82 -20.39 17.15
CA GLY A 74 -1.54 -19.28 16.51
C GLY A 74 -0.99 -17.90 16.87
N MET A 75 0.28 -17.85 17.30
CA MET A 75 1.01 -16.60 17.50
C MET A 75 1.67 -16.14 16.21
N ILE A 76 1.91 -14.85 16.09
CA ILE A 76 2.69 -14.24 15.02
C ILE A 76 3.71 -13.28 15.61
N GLN A 77 4.83 -13.17 14.92
CA GLN A 77 5.85 -12.17 15.17
C GLN A 77 5.96 -11.28 13.93
N VAL A 78 5.74 -9.98 14.11
CA VAL A 78 5.70 -9.00 13.04
C VAL A 78 6.84 -8.01 13.23
N ARG A 79 7.68 -7.85 12.20
CA ARG A 79 8.68 -6.78 12.19
C ARG A 79 8.10 -5.53 11.58
N LEU A 80 8.15 -4.44 12.32
CA LEU A 80 7.51 -3.17 12.01
C LEU A 80 8.54 -2.09 11.79
N ARG A 81 8.17 -1.10 10.98
CA ARG A 81 8.95 0.12 10.80
C ARG A 81 8.04 1.34 10.78
N GLY A 82 8.41 2.34 11.59
CA GLY A 82 7.70 3.62 11.67
C GLY A 82 8.20 4.65 10.66
N ALA A 83 7.48 5.78 10.59
CA ALA A 83 7.81 6.92 9.75
C ALA A 83 9.19 7.55 10.06
N ASP A 84 9.63 7.50 11.33
CA ASP A 84 10.96 7.94 11.78
C ASP A 84 12.07 6.90 11.50
N ARG A 85 11.73 5.79 10.84
CA ARG A 85 12.58 4.64 10.56
C ARG A 85 12.98 3.83 11.80
N SER A 86 12.33 4.05 12.94
CA SER A 86 12.46 3.17 14.10
C SER A 86 11.99 1.75 13.75
N LEU A 87 12.63 0.77 14.39
CA LEU A 87 12.42 -0.64 14.13
C LEU A 87 11.92 -1.31 15.39
N TYR A 88 10.80 -2.01 15.25
CA TYR A 88 10.17 -2.72 16.34
C TYR A 88 9.81 -4.13 15.91
N GLU A 89 9.80 -5.03 16.86
CA GLU A 89 9.24 -6.36 16.72
C GLU A 89 8.01 -6.46 17.62
N CYS A 90 6.94 -6.99 17.05
CA CYS A 90 5.66 -7.13 17.70
C CYS A 90 5.27 -8.61 17.78
N SER A 91 4.80 -9.07 18.94
CA SER A 91 4.26 -10.41 19.15
C SER A 91 2.80 -10.34 19.59
N THR A 92 1.92 -11.08 18.90
CA THR A 92 0.48 -11.17 19.19
C THR A 92 -0.09 -12.45 18.57
N GLY A 93 -1.36 -12.77 18.82
CA GLY A 93 -2.03 -13.85 18.09
C GLY A 93 -2.43 -13.46 16.68
N THR A 94 -2.71 -14.42 15.81
CA THR A 94 -3.21 -14.19 14.44
C THR A 94 -4.48 -13.33 14.41
N THR A 95 -5.27 -13.36 15.48
CA THR A 95 -6.49 -12.57 15.67
C THR A 95 -6.27 -11.20 16.31
N GLY A 96 -5.02 -10.86 16.68
CA GLY A 96 -4.69 -9.66 17.46
C GLY A 96 -4.85 -9.83 18.98
N SER A 97 -5.07 -11.06 19.45
CA SER A 97 -5.13 -11.41 20.88
C SER A 97 -4.16 -12.58 21.17
N PRO A 98 -3.33 -12.52 22.22
CA PRO A 98 -3.26 -11.50 23.27
C PRO A 98 -2.76 -10.14 22.75
N ALA A 99 -2.95 -9.09 23.56
CA ALA A 99 -2.59 -7.73 23.18
C ALA A 99 -1.12 -7.63 22.70
N PRO A 100 -0.85 -6.90 21.60
CA PRO A 100 0.48 -6.73 21.05
C PRO A 100 1.55 -6.39 22.09
N GLN A 101 2.60 -7.20 22.12
CA GLN A 101 3.83 -6.90 22.87
C GLN A 101 4.88 -6.41 21.88
N ILE A 102 5.33 -5.17 22.06
CA ILE A 102 6.21 -4.47 21.13
C ILE A 102 7.53 -4.12 21.79
N THR A 103 8.65 -4.47 21.14
CA THR A 103 10.01 -4.21 21.62
C THR A 103 10.88 -3.64 20.51
N PRO A 104 11.76 -2.65 20.79
CA PRO A 104 12.73 -2.17 19.82
C PRO A 104 13.59 -3.33 19.28
N THR A 105 13.97 -3.26 18.00
CA THR A 105 14.80 -4.29 17.36
C THR A 105 15.82 -3.68 16.41
N GLU A 106 16.80 -4.48 15.98
CA GLU A 106 17.85 -4.06 15.06
C GLU A 106 17.46 -4.24 13.58
N ARG A 107 18.30 -3.73 12.67
CA ARG A 107 18.12 -3.93 11.24
C ARG A 107 18.31 -5.39 10.87
N ARG A 108 17.32 -5.98 10.21
CA ARG A 108 17.41 -7.30 9.57
C ARG A 108 17.08 -7.15 8.09
N ARG A 109 17.67 -8.01 7.26
CA ARG A 109 17.28 -8.11 5.85
C ARG A 109 15.80 -8.54 5.79
N VAL A 110 15.03 -7.85 4.97
CA VAL A 110 13.64 -8.19 4.65
C VAL A 110 13.63 -9.55 3.94
N GLN A 111 12.89 -10.52 4.48
CA GLN A 111 12.87 -11.91 3.97
C GLN A 111 11.66 -12.22 3.10
N GLY A 112 10.59 -11.42 3.20
CA GLY A 112 9.36 -11.58 2.43
C GLY A 112 8.84 -10.23 1.93
N PRO A 113 7.57 -10.14 1.52
CA PRO A 113 7.00 -8.88 1.10
C PRO A 113 6.91 -7.92 2.28
N ALA A 114 6.99 -6.62 1.98
CA ALA A 114 6.59 -5.59 2.93
C ALA A 114 5.08 -5.33 2.77
N PHE A 115 4.33 -5.28 3.86
CA PHE A 115 2.93 -4.86 3.83
C PHE A 115 2.80 -3.41 4.25
N THR A 116 2.24 -2.60 3.35
CA THR A 116 1.99 -1.16 3.55
C THR A 116 0.49 -0.93 3.60
N PRO A 117 -0.07 -0.37 4.69
CA PRO A 117 -1.50 -0.14 4.80
C PRO A 117 -1.98 0.96 3.84
N ALA A 118 -3.24 0.88 3.40
CA ALA A 118 -3.87 1.88 2.51
C ALA A 118 -3.97 3.30 3.11
N SER A 119 -3.67 3.47 4.40
CA SER A 119 -3.49 4.78 5.04
C SER A 119 -2.20 5.48 4.62
N MET A 120 -1.26 4.76 4.01
CA MET A 120 -0.04 5.31 3.43
C MET A 120 -0.19 5.46 1.91
N ALA A 121 0.63 6.31 1.32
CA ALA A 121 0.80 6.33 -0.13
C ALA A 121 1.32 4.96 -0.61
N GLU A 122 0.95 4.59 -1.83
CA GLU A 122 1.39 3.33 -2.43
C GLU A 122 2.93 3.19 -2.34
N PRO A 123 3.44 2.05 -1.83
CA PRO A 123 4.87 1.87 -1.63
C PRO A 123 5.55 1.59 -2.97
N TYR A 124 6.28 2.57 -3.49
CA TYR A 124 7.08 2.37 -4.70
C TYR A 124 8.55 2.23 -4.36
N MET A 125 9.10 1.07 -4.73
CA MET A 125 10.49 0.74 -4.51
C MET A 125 11.17 0.34 -5.81
N ARG A 126 12.45 0.69 -5.93
CA ARG A 126 13.26 0.49 -7.13
C ARG A 126 13.22 -0.95 -7.62
N CYS A 127 13.24 -1.86 -6.66
CA CYS A 127 13.28 -3.29 -6.87
C CYS A 127 12.10 -3.93 -6.16
N GLY A 128 10.96 -3.25 -6.13
CA GLY A 128 9.76 -3.72 -5.46
C GLY A 128 8.53 -3.52 -6.33
N THR A 129 7.76 -4.59 -6.51
CA THR A 129 6.47 -4.53 -7.20
C THR A 129 5.35 -4.56 -6.15
N PRO A 130 4.60 -3.45 -5.96
CA PRO A 130 3.47 -3.43 -5.03
C PRO A 130 2.27 -4.17 -5.64
N GLU A 131 1.85 -5.24 -4.97
CA GLU A 131 0.64 -6.00 -5.30
C GLU A 131 -0.52 -5.52 -4.42
N PRO A 132 -1.66 -5.08 -4.98
CA PRO A 132 -2.78 -4.59 -4.20
C PRO A 132 -3.43 -5.71 -3.36
N VAL A 133 -3.78 -5.36 -2.12
CA VAL A 133 -4.57 -6.20 -1.21
C VAL A 133 -5.95 -5.58 -1.12
N LEU A 134 -6.98 -6.31 -1.53
CA LEU A 134 -8.36 -5.82 -1.55
C LEU A 134 -9.22 -6.53 -0.51
N SER A 135 -10.28 -5.90 -0.05
CA SER A 135 -11.38 -6.57 0.65
C SER A 135 -12.26 -7.34 -0.34
N GLY A 136 -13.16 -8.19 0.19
CA GLY A 136 -14.15 -8.91 -0.62
C GLY A 136 -15.11 -7.97 -1.36
N THR A 137 -15.24 -6.75 -0.86
CA THR A 137 -15.99 -5.64 -1.47
C THR A 137 -15.19 -4.82 -2.49
N GLY A 138 -13.92 -5.18 -2.76
CA GLY A 138 -13.06 -4.48 -3.72
C GLY A 138 -12.39 -3.21 -3.17
N ARG A 139 -12.53 -2.92 -1.87
CA ARG A 139 -11.86 -1.78 -1.24
C ARG A 139 -10.37 -2.08 -1.04
N LEU A 140 -9.52 -1.12 -1.38
CA LEU A 140 -8.08 -1.22 -1.13
C LEU A 140 -7.76 -1.22 0.37
N LEU A 141 -7.08 -2.27 0.83
CA LEU A 141 -6.63 -2.46 2.21
C LEU A 141 -5.14 -2.13 2.40
N GLY A 142 -4.35 -2.27 1.33
CA GLY A 142 -2.92 -1.95 1.32
C GLY A 142 -2.22 -2.61 0.14
N TRP A 143 -0.89 -2.75 0.25
CA TRP A 143 -0.05 -3.38 -0.76
C TRP A 143 0.94 -4.35 -0.12
N LEU A 144 1.15 -5.50 -0.75
CA LEU A 144 2.29 -6.38 -0.51
C LEU A 144 3.36 -6.07 -1.56
N THR A 145 4.51 -5.55 -1.13
CA THR A 145 5.61 -5.26 -2.07
C THR A 145 6.62 -6.40 -2.08
N TYR A 146 6.74 -7.06 -3.22
CA TYR A 146 7.71 -8.13 -3.44
C TYR A 146 9.00 -7.59 -4.03
N PHE A 147 10.13 -7.99 -3.45
CA PHE A 147 11.44 -7.47 -3.83
C PHE A 147 12.18 -8.37 -4.81
N THR A 148 12.77 -7.78 -5.85
CA THR A 148 13.66 -8.50 -6.76
C THR A 148 15.07 -8.60 -6.17
N HIS A 149 15.67 -9.80 -6.22
CA HIS A 149 17.00 -10.06 -5.67
C HIS A 149 18.12 -9.39 -6.46
N ASP A 150 17.99 -9.36 -7.79
CA ASP A 150 18.96 -8.74 -8.70
C ASP A 150 18.68 -7.24 -8.87
N CYS A 151 18.73 -6.53 -7.75
CA CYS A 151 18.54 -5.10 -7.72
C CYS A 151 19.84 -4.41 -8.16
N PRO A 152 19.90 -3.72 -9.32
CA PRO A 152 21.15 -3.07 -9.74
C PRO A 152 21.63 -2.04 -8.68
N PRO A 153 22.90 -1.59 -8.67
CA PRO A 153 23.34 -0.56 -7.73
C PRO A 153 22.56 0.74 -7.94
N ARG A 154 22.28 1.46 -6.83
CA ARG A 154 21.65 2.79 -6.87
C ARG A 154 22.51 3.68 -7.76
N SER A 155 21.99 4.07 -8.92
CA SER A 155 22.53 5.22 -9.62
C SER A 155 22.02 6.46 -8.90
N VAL A 156 22.81 7.52 -8.91
CA VAL A 156 22.48 8.80 -8.28
C VAL A 156 21.35 9.56 -9.00
N ALA A 157 20.62 8.87 -9.88
CA ALA A 157 19.67 9.41 -10.84
C ALA A 157 18.30 9.78 -10.26
N ALA A 158 17.75 9.01 -9.33
CA ALA A 158 16.49 9.33 -8.68
C ALA A 158 16.74 9.50 -7.17
N GLU A 159 17.09 10.72 -6.75
CA GLU A 159 17.30 11.04 -5.33
C GLU A 159 16.05 10.78 -4.49
N ASN A 160 14.88 10.89 -5.11
CA ASN A 160 13.57 10.51 -4.55
C ASN A 160 12.79 9.67 -5.55
N GLY A 161 11.94 8.78 -5.05
CA GLY A 161 10.93 8.12 -5.87
C GLY A 161 9.80 9.09 -6.21
N TRP A 162 9.28 9.01 -7.43
CA TRP A 162 8.17 9.82 -7.89
C TRP A 162 7.08 8.96 -8.53
N ARG A 163 5.84 9.35 -8.29
CA ARG A 163 4.67 8.89 -9.04
C ARG A 163 4.00 10.11 -9.65
N ALA A 164 3.69 10.02 -10.93
CA ALA A 164 2.95 11.03 -11.65
C ALA A 164 1.84 10.35 -12.47
N PHE A 165 0.70 11.00 -12.62
CA PHE A 165 -0.44 10.43 -13.34
C PHE A 165 -1.36 11.54 -13.83
N GLY A 166 -2.15 11.24 -14.86
CA GLY A 166 -3.18 12.14 -15.36
C GLY A 166 -4.32 11.36 -16.02
N ASN A 167 -5.48 12.01 -16.09
CA ASN A 167 -6.72 11.36 -16.51
C ASN A 167 -7.02 11.52 -18.00
N GLU A 168 -6.56 12.62 -18.62
CA GLU A 168 -6.87 12.93 -20.02
C GLU A 168 -5.62 13.40 -20.81
N PRO A 169 -5.09 12.56 -21.72
CA PRO A 169 -5.36 11.11 -21.81
C PRO A 169 -4.98 10.38 -20.50
N PHE A 170 -5.43 9.15 -20.28
CA PHE A 170 -5.03 8.40 -19.09
C PHE A 170 -3.57 7.94 -19.21
N TRP A 171 -2.76 8.29 -18.23
CA TRP A 171 -1.35 7.89 -18.16
C TRP A 171 -0.87 7.81 -16.72
N SER A 172 0.15 6.98 -16.49
CA SER A 172 0.90 6.98 -15.25
C SER A 172 2.39 6.87 -15.52
N LEU A 173 3.19 7.48 -14.67
CA LEU A 173 4.64 7.42 -14.70
C LEU A 173 5.17 7.19 -13.30
N ARG A 174 6.14 6.29 -13.21
CA ARG A 174 6.82 5.98 -11.97
C ARG A 174 8.30 6.12 -12.18
N ILE A 175 8.97 6.89 -11.33
CA ILE A 175 10.43 6.97 -11.24
C ILE A 175 10.80 6.31 -9.92
N SER A 176 11.52 5.20 -9.97
CA SER A 176 11.99 4.53 -8.76
C SER A 176 13.40 4.00 -8.96
N GLY A 177 14.35 4.66 -8.29
CA GLY A 177 15.75 4.27 -8.31
C GLY A 177 16.40 4.33 -9.69
N ASN A 178 16.51 3.21 -10.41
CA ASN A 178 17.10 3.18 -11.76
C ASN A 178 16.07 3.05 -12.86
N ASP A 179 14.80 2.88 -12.52
CA ASP A 179 13.77 2.54 -13.50
C ASP A 179 12.73 3.63 -13.58
N VAL A 180 12.35 3.96 -14.80
CA VAL A 180 11.16 4.75 -15.09
C VAL A 180 10.20 3.90 -15.88
N VAL A 181 8.98 3.73 -15.37
CA VAL A 181 7.91 3.02 -16.08
C VAL A 181 6.86 4.05 -16.47
N PHE A 182 6.60 4.16 -17.76
CA PHE A 182 5.58 5.02 -18.33
C PHE A 182 4.48 4.14 -18.95
N ASP A 183 3.27 4.25 -18.41
CA ASP A 183 2.11 3.46 -18.79
C ASP A 183 1.01 4.37 -19.34
N ARG A 184 0.30 3.88 -20.35
CA ARG A 184 -0.79 4.57 -21.04
C ARG A 184 -1.89 3.56 -21.34
N LEU A 185 -3.12 4.01 -21.21
CA LEU A 185 -4.28 3.16 -21.44
C LEU A 185 -4.26 2.59 -22.87
N GLY A 186 -4.29 1.25 -22.97
CA GLY A 186 -4.32 0.53 -24.24
C GLY A 186 -2.96 0.24 -24.86
N GLU A 187 -1.86 0.60 -24.20
CA GLU A 187 -0.48 0.42 -24.69
C GLU A 187 0.32 -0.50 -23.75
N LEU A 188 1.41 -1.07 -24.24
CA LEU A 188 2.37 -1.76 -23.37
C LEU A 188 3.19 -0.73 -22.56
N PRO A 189 3.46 -0.97 -21.26
CA PRO A 189 4.30 -0.09 -20.46
C PRO A 189 5.70 0.07 -21.06
N GLN A 190 6.17 1.31 -21.16
CA GLN A 190 7.51 1.64 -21.61
C GLN A 190 8.46 1.83 -20.43
N ASN A 191 9.58 1.12 -20.46
CA ASN A 191 10.62 1.22 -19.45
C ASN A 191 11.74 2.14 -19.95
N TYR A 192 12.30 2.95 -19.06
CA TYR A 192 13.49 3.77 -19.30
C TYR A 192 14.45 3.63 -18.14
N SER A 193 15.73 3.91 -18.39
CA SER A 193 16.71 4.07 -17.31
C SER A 193 16.57 5.46 -16.70
N ALA A 194 16.34 5.53 -15.38
CA ALA A 194 16.31 6.79 -14.66
C ALA A 194 17.67 7.50 -14.77
N ARG A 195 17.63 8.83 -14.98
CA ARG A 195 18.79 9.72 -15.00
C ARG A 195 18.64 10.81 -13.93
N ARG A 196 19.74 11.47 -13.55
CA ARG A 196 19.68 12.61 -12.61
C ARG A 196 18.76 13.68 -13.18
N PRO A 197 17.78 14.20 -12.42
CA PRO A 197 17.05 15.35 -12.88
C PRO A 197 17.95 16.57 -12.91
N THR A 198 17.69 17.46 -13.86
CA THR A 198 18.10 18.86 -13.71
C THR A 198 17.11 19.53 -12.77
N SER A 199 17.63 20.14 -11.72
CA SER A 199 16.84 20.91 -10.75
C SER A 199 16.91 22.39 -11.08
N ASP A 200 15.75 23.04 -11.17
CA ASP A 200 15.60 24.48 -11.36
C ASP A 200 14.55 25.00 -10.35
N GLY A 201 15.04 25.55 -9.23
CA GLY A 201 14.18 25.97 -8.12
C GLY A 201 13.30 24.83 -7.59
N ASN A 202 11.98 24.96 -7.75
CA ASN A 202 10.98 24.00 -7.31
C ASN A 202 10.59 22.97 -8.39
N ARG A 203 11.32 22.93 -9.50
CA ARG A 203 11.07 22.04 -10.64
C ARG A 203 12.21 21.06 -10.84
N GLN A 204 11.86 19.79 -11.01
CA GLN A 204 12.78 18.72 -11.41
C GLN A 204 12.44 18.26 -12.83
N THR A 205 13.44 18.14 -13.69
CA THR A 205 13.26 17.69 -15.07
C THR A 205 14.16 16.52 -15.42
N TRP A 206 13.55 15.43 -15.91
CA TRP A 206 14.23 14.27 -16.46
C TRP A 206 14.14 14.31 -17.98
N SER A 207 15.25 14.02 -18.65
CA SER A 207 15.27 13.72 -20.08
C SER A 207 15.71 12.26 -20.23
N LEU A 208 14.80 11.42 -20.69
CA LEU A 208 14.94 9.96 -20.75
C LEU A 208 14.83 9.50 -22.20
N ASP A 209 15.56 8.44 -22.51
CA ASP A 209 15.68 7.87 -23.83
C ASP A 209 15.65 6.34 -23.74
N ASN A 210 14.89 5.69 -24.63
CA ASN A 210 14.90 4.24 -24.82
C ASN A 210 14.52 3.88 -26.26
N ASP A 211 15.35 3.09 -26.96
CA ASP A 211 15.09 2.54 -28.30
C ASP A 211 14.44 3.55 -29.29
N GLY A 212 15.00 4.76 -29.37
CA GLY A 212 14.53 5.82 -30.27
C GLY A 212 13.32 6.63 -29.77
N SER A 213 12.77 6.29 -28.60
CA SER A 213 11.74 7.08 -27.92
C SER A 213 12.36 8.05 -26.92
N GLN A 214 11.90 9.31 -26.95
CA GLN A 214 12.31 10.35 -26.00
C GLN A 214 11.14 10.71 -25.10
N LEU A 215 11.42 10.75 -23.80
CA LEU A 215 10.48 11.11 -22.76
C LEU A 215 11.10 12.21 -21.90
N GLN A 216 10.50 13.39 -21.93
CA GLN A 216 10.83 14.46 -21.01
C GLN A 216 9.77 14.49 -19.91
N VAL A 217 10.20 14.49 -18.65
CA VAL A 217 9.32 14.54 -17.47
C VAL A 217 9.68 15.78 -16.68
N SER A 218 8.70 16.58 -16.30
CA SER A 218 8.87 17.71 -15.39
C SER A 218 7.90 17.59 -14.23
N ILE A 219 8.42 17.67 -13.01
CA ILE A 219 7.63 17.70 -11.79
C ILE A 219 7.92 19.01 -11.07
N THR A 220 6.87 19.77 -10.76
CA THR A 220 6.98 21.09 -10.13
C THR A 220 6.18 21.09 -8.83
N GLU A 221 6.75 21.60 -7.75
CA GLU A 221 6.03 21.81 -6.49
C GLU A 221 4.90 22.83 -6.67
N GLY A 222 3.69 22.43 -6.31
CA GLY A 222 2.48 23.19 -6.54
C GLY A 222 1.24 22.32 -6.39
N ALA A 223 0.21 22.86 -5.75
CA ALA A 223 -1.04 22.13 -5.52
C ALA A 223 -1.65 21.67 -6.85
N CYS A 224 -1.97 20.38 -6.93
CA CYS A 224 -2.62 19.76 -8.07
C CYS A 224 -3.89 19.03 -7.61
N GLY A 225 -5.03 19.37 -8.22
CA GLY A 225 -6.29 18.70 -7.95
C GLY A 225 -6.54 17.60 -8.97
N ASP A 226 -6.73 16.37 -8.51
CA ASP A 226 -7.26 15.30 -9.34
C ASP A 226 -8.78 15.42 -9.40
N THR A 227 -9.29 15.86 -10.55
CA THR A 227 -10.72 16.11 -10.81
C THR A 227 -11.59 14.87 -10.65
N MET A 228 -11.03 13.67 -10.79
CA MET A 228 -11.78 12.41 -10.69
C MET A 228 -11.85 11.86 -9.27
N SER A 229 -10.79 12.02 -8.47
CA SER A 229 -10.75 11.53 -7.09
C SER A 229 -11.01 12.61 -6.02
N SER A 230 -11.16 13.88 -6.41
CA SER A 230 -11.27 15.03 -5.50
C SER A 230 -10.14 15.09 -4.46
N ARG A 231 -8.95 14.62 -4.84
CA ARG A 231 -7.75 14.62 -4.00
C ARG A 231 -6.78 15.72 -4.44
N ASN A 232 -6.16 16.35 -3.45
CA ASN A 232 -5.10 17.33 -3.67
C ASN A 232 -3.73 16.66 -3.50
N TYR A 233 -2.86 16.90 -4.46
CA TYR A 233 -1.49 16.41 -4.48
C TYR A 233 -0.51 17.60 -4.39
N PRO A 234 0.67 17.42 -3.78
CA PRO A 234 1.61 18.52 -3.56
C PRO A 234 2.42 18.92 -4.79
N TYR A 235 2.35 18.16 -5.89
CA TYR A 235 3.11 18.41 -7.10
C TYR A 235 2.25 18.32 -8.37
N THR A 236 2.66 19.10 -9.38
CA THR A 236 2.16 19.01 -10.76
C THR A 236 3.17 18.26 -11.62
N ALA A 237 2.68 17.55 -12.64
CA ALA A 237 3.51 16.81 -13.58
C ALA A 237 3.18 17.17 -15.04
N GLU A 238 4.23 17.35 -15.84
CA GLU A 238 4.16 17.49 -17.29
C GLU A 238 5.09 16.48 -17.97
N LEU A 239 4.57 15.71 -18.92
CA LEU A 239 5.39 14.81 -19.73
C LEU A 239 5.29 15.21 -21.19
N ARG A 240 6.42 15.22 -21.90
CA ARG A 240 6.47 15.28 -23.35
C ARG A 240 6.96 13.95 -23.88
N PHE A 241 6.11 13.26 -24.63
CA PHE A 241 6.43 11.99 -25.25
C PHE A 241 5.99 12.00 -26.70
N GLN A 242 6.94 11.76 -27.62
CA GLN A 242 6.68 11.76 -29.07
C GLN A 242 5.90 12.99 -29.56
N GLY A 243 6.26 14.18 -29.08
CA GLY A 243 5.60 15.44 -29.45
C GLY A 243 4.25 15.71 -28.78
N ARG A 244 3.71 14.75 -28.01
CA ARG A 244 2.47 14.91 -27.25
C ARG A 244 2.77 15.35 -25.82
N LEU A 245 2.00 16.33 -25.34
CA LEU A 245 2.05 16.82 -23.95
C LEU A 245 1.00 16.10 -23.10
N TYR A 246 1.41 15.66 -21.93
CA TYR A 246 0.57 15.05 -20.90
C TYR A 246 0.67 15.90 -19.64
N ARG A 247 -0.46 16.16 -18.99
CA ARG A 247 -0.53 16.94 -17.76
C ARG A 247 -1.18 16.11 -16.67
N GLY A 248 -0.78 16.33 -15.42
CA GLY A 248 -1.25 15.54 -14.31
C GLY A 248 -0.72 16.00 -12.95
N CYS A 249 -0.98 15.18 -11.95
CA CYS A 249 -0.50 15.38 -10.58
C CYS A 249 0.67 14.45 -10.28
N ALA A 250 1.43 14.79 -9.25
CA ALA A 250 2.52 13.97 -8.77
C ALA A 250 2.61 13.96 -7.24
N GLU A 251 3.22 12.91 -6.74
CA GLU A 251 3.57 12.73 -5.33
C GLU A 251 4.95 12.10 -5.23
N LYS A 252 5.67 12.46 -4.17
CA LYS A 252 6.85 11.70 -3.77
C LYS A 252 6.38 10.34 -3.32
N THR A 253 6.97 9.30 -3.87
CA THR A 253 6.69 7.97 -3.38
C THR A 253 7.52 7.73 -2.13
N ALA A 254 6.87 7.19 -1.10
CA ALA A 254 7.57 6.76 0.08
C ALA A 254 8.49 5.62 -0.33
N ALA A 255 9.80 5.91 -0.42
CA ALA A 255 10.79 4.86 -0.34
C ALA A 255 10.68 4.28 1.07
N ILE A 256 9.92 3.20 1.21
CA ILE A 256 10.10 2.25 2.30
C ILE A 256 11.57 1.82 2.20
N PRO A 257 12.47 2.25 3.12
CA PRO A 257 13.90 2.13 2.87
C PRO A 257 14.43 0.71 3.00
#